data_AF-A0A7C6N187-F1
#
_entry.id   AF-A0A7C6N187-F1
#
_cell.length_a   1.000
_cell.length_b   1.000
_cell.length_c   1.000
_cell.angle_alpha   90.00
_cell.angle_beta   90.00
_cell.angle_gamma   90.00
#
_symmetry.space_group_name_H-M   'P 1'
#
loop_
_entity.id
_entity.type
_entity.pdbx_description
1 polymer ?
#
loop_
_entity_poly.entity_id
_entity_poly.type
_entity_poly.pdbx_seq_one_letter_code
_entity_poly.pdbx_strand_id
1 'polypeptide(L)'
;TKEDYLYILKNPKHIHTEILEFCKIKKDEDEKLKEDAKVSEELKKQRRYYSILANHQEKDIKIITSNYTPLCEELAGVSKENIAYVHGKIGWFESPYEMKVYDIFEEKLPNELYFPYIFIQSGIKPIVEERQINEFAKMLKFLQESDRLIIVGFNLNTDDNHINGIIRSYLNSKEVIYLDYDDTGSKERICYRLRLKDSTNLKYIKIYQDNAVLIFEELLNQ
;
A
#
# COMPACT_ATOMS: atom_id res chain seq x y z
N THR A 1 -15.26 -12.92 -23.65
CA THR A 1 -16.43 -12.41 -24.41
C THR A 1 -17.25 -11.48 -23.52
N LYS A 2 -18.28 -10.81 -24.03
CA LYS A 2 -19.16 -9.96 -23.21
C LYS A 2 -19.87 -10.78 -22.13
N GLU A 3 -20.25 -12.00 -22.49
CA GLU A 3 -20.90 -12.97 -21.61
C GLU A 3 -19.97 -13.38 -20.47
N ASP A 4 -18.69 -13.66 -20.76
CA ASP A 4 -17.69 -13.97 -19.73
C ASP A 4 -17.50 -12.81 -18.76
N TYR A 5 -17.45 -11.58 -19.27
CA TYR A 5 -17.31 -10.38 -18.43
C TYR A 5 -18.54 -10.17 -17.53
N LEU A 6 -19.75 -10.37 -18.05
CA LEU A 6 -20.97 -10.28 -17.24
C LEU A 6 -21.04 -11.40 -16.20
N TYR A 7 -20.58 -12.60 -16.53
CA TYR A 7 -20.48 -13.72 -15.60
C TYR A 7 -19.55 -13.37 -14.43
N ILE A 8 -18.39 -12.79 -14.73
CA ILE A 8 -17.42 -12.30 -13.75
C ILE A 8 -18.05 -11.29 -12.78
N LEU A 9 -18.72 -10.26 -13.30
CA LEU A 9 -19.31 -9.21 -12.46
C LEU A 9 -20.45 -9.72 -11.57
N LYS A 10 -21.12 -10.82 -11.96
CA LYS A 10 -22.13 -11.50 -11.15
C LYS A 10 -21.55 -12.54 -10.19
N ASN A 11 -20.32 -12.99 -10.43
CA ASN A 11 -19.65 -14.04 -9.67
C ASN A 11 -18.22 -13.60 -9.27
N PRO A 12 -18.07 -12.50 -8.51
CA PRO A 12 -16.75 -11.97 -8.16
C PRO A 12 -15.88 -12.97 -7.37
N LYS A 13 -16.50 -13.97 -6.71
CA LYS A 13 -15.80 -15.08 -6.03
C LYS A 13 -15.14 -16.09 -6.99
N HIS A 14 -15.46 -16.09 -8.29
CA HIS A 14 -14.85 -17.02 -9.25
C HIS A 14 -13.48 -16.54 -9.74
N ILE A 15 -13.36 -15.27 -10.16
CA ILE A 15 -12.06 -14.60 -10.47
C ILE A 15 -11.10 -14.70 -9.29
N HIS A 16 -11.67 -14.67 -8.11
CA HIS A 16 -10.96 -14.62 -6.86
C HIS A 16 -10.02 -15.82 -6.63
N THR A 17 -10.41 -17.05 -7.03
CA THR A 17 -9.55 -18.24 -6.91
C THR A 17 -8.25 -18.07 -7.71
N GLU A 18 -8.34 -17.50 -8.91
CA GLU A 18 -7.18 -17.25 -9.78
C GLU A 18 -6.24 -16.19 -9.18
N ILE A 19 -6.80 -15.13 -8.59
CA ILE A 19 -6.01 -14.09 -7.91
C ILE A 19 -5.31 -14.66 -6.66
N LEU A 20 -5.98 -15.53 -5.88
CA LEU A 20 -5.34 -16.18 -4.73
C LEU A 20 -4.23 -17.14 -5.14
N GLU A 21 -4.42 -17.92 -6.20
CA GLU A 21 -3.35 -18.77 -6.74
C GLU A 21 -2.14 -17.91 -7.12
N PHE A 22 -2.35 -16.77 -7.79
CA PHE A 22 -1.28 -15.82 -8.08
C PHE A 22 -0.59 -15.28 -6.81
N CYS A 23 -1.35 -14.87 -5.78
CA CYS A 23 -0.77 -14.38 -4.53
C CYS A 23 -0.01 -15.48 -3.76
N LYS A 24 -0.51 -16.73 -3.75
CA LYS A 24 0.16 -17.89 -3.16
C LYS A 24 1.48 -18.18 -3.87
N ILE A 25 1.50 -18.17 -5.19
CA ILE A 25 2.74 -18.32 -5.98
C ILE A 25 3.78 -17.29 -5.55
N LYS A 26 3.37 -16.02 -5.37
CA LYS A 26 4.29 -14.96 -4.91
C LYS A 26 4.77 -15.13 -3.47
N LYS A 27 3.91 -15.64 -2.58
CA LYS A 27 4.28 -15.99 -1.21
C LYS A 27 5.26 -17.16 -1.17
N ASP A 28 5.02 -18.20 -1.95
CA ASP A 28 5.89 -19.38 -2.04
C ASP A 28 7.26 -19.04 -2.65
N GLU A 29 7.29 -18.14 -3.65
CA GLU A 29 8.55 -17.56 -4.15
C GLU A 29 9.32 -16.85 -3.03
N ASP A 30 8.62 -16.05 -2.19
CA ASP A 30 9.23 -15.36 -1.06
C ASP A 30 9.68 -16.30 0.07
N GLU A 31 8.94 -17.37 0.34
CA GLU A 31 9.27 -18.36 1.36
C GLU A 31 10.46 -19.23 0.94
N LYS A 32 10.53 -19.66 -0.33
CA LYS A 32 11.72 -20.34 -0.87
C LYS A 32 12.96 -19.47 -0.76
N LEU A 33 12.84 -18.18 -1.07
CA LEU A 33 13.94 -17.22 -0.88
C LEU A 33 14.34 -17.09 0.59
N LYS A 34 13.41 -17.20 1.54
CA LYS A 34 13.71 -17.20 2.99
C LYS A 34 14.40 -18.49 3.45
N GLU A 35 14.02 -19.66 2.94
CA GLU A 35 14.67 -20.93 3.26
C GLU A 35 16.09 -20.99 2.69
N ASP A 36 16.27 -20.53 1.45
CA ASP A 36 17.59 -20.43 0.80
C ASP A 36 18.48 -19.35 1.46
N ALA A 37 17.89 -18.26 2.00
CA ALA A 37 18.60 -17.19 2.72
C ALA A 37 19.29 -17.60 4.03
N LYS A 38 19.12 -18.84 4.51
CA LYS A 38 20.00 -19.40 5.56
C LYS A 38 21.42 -19.68 5.05
N VAL A 39 21.68 -19.53 3.75
CA VAL A 39 22.99 -19.77 3.13
C VAL A 39 23.36 -18.58 2.20
N SER A 40 24.48 -17.89 2.51
CA SER A 40 25.23 -16.89 1.70
C SER A 40 24.93 -15.38 1.86
N GLU A 41 25.98 -14.57 1.65
CA GLU A 41 25.98 -13.10 1.61
C GLU A 41 25.24 -12.49 0.41
N GLU A 42 25.07 -13.23 -0.70
CA GLU A 42 24.35 -12.77 -1.89
C GLU A 42 22.83 -12.68 -1.66
N LEU A 43 22.28 -13.49 -0.74
CA LEU A 43 20.86 -13.43 -0.36
C LEU A 43 20.52 -12.24 0.56
N LYS A 44 21.52 -11.64 1.24
CA LYS A 44 21.32 -10.35 1.92
C LYS A 44 20.92 -9.25 0.92
N LYS A 45 21.36 -9.34 -0.35
CA LYS A 45 20.92 -8.45 -1.44
C LYS A 45 19.49 -8.74 -1.94
N GLN A 46 18.89 -9.88 -1.59
CA GLN A 46 17.53 -10.27 -1.99
C GLN A 46 16.47 -10.05 -0.89
N ARG A 47 16.84 -9.39 0.21
CA ARG A 47 15.87 -8.97 1.24
C ARG A 47 14.85 -8.01 0.62
N ARG A 48 13.57 -8.19 0.93
CA ARG A 48 12.45 -7.31 0.49
C ARG A 48 11.98 -6.44 1.65
N TYR A 49 11.32 -5.32 1.36
CA TYR A 49 10.81 -4.38 2.38
C TYR A 49 9.93 -5.07 3.43
N TYR A 50 8.96 -5.89 3.02
CA TYR A 50 8.09 -6.60 3.96
C TYR A 50 8.86 -7.62 4.81
N SER A 51 9.87 -8.28 4.25
CA SER A 51 10.72 -9.21 5.01
C SER A 51 11.54 -8.49 6.09
N ILE A 52 11.95 -7.24 5.86
CA ILE A 52 12.59 -6.42 6.91
C ILE A 52 11.58 -6.12 8.02
N LEU A 53 10.38 -5.66 7.67
CA LEU A 53 9.33 -5.36 8.64
C LEU A 53 8.97 -6.57 9.52
N ALA A 54 8.83 -7.76 8.92
CA ALA A 54 8.50 -8.98 9.66
C ALA A 54 9.54 -9.35 10.71
N ASN A 55 10.82 -9.07 10.43
CA ASN A 55 11.93 -9.38 11.31
C ASN A 55 12.33 -8.22 12.24
N HIS A 56 11.69 -7.06 12.08
CA HIS A 56 11.96 -5.90 12.92
C HIS A 56 11.53 -6.18 14.38
N GLN A 57 12.32 -5.68 15.33
CA GLN A 57 12.08 -5.89 16.77
C GLN A 57 10.86 -5.12 17.25
N GLU A 58 10.76 -3.84 16.86
CA GLU A 58 9.58 -3.03 17.10
C GLU A 58 8.41 -3.56 16.26
N LYS A 59 7.27 -3.81 16.92
CA LYS A 59 6.06 -4.34 16.28
C LYS A 59 4.99 -3.29 16.12
N ASP A 60 5.14 -2.10 16.72
CA ASP A 60 4.22 -0.98 16.53
C ASP A 60 4.46 -0.19 15.23
N ILE A 61 4.72 -0.92 14.13
CA ILE A 61 4.85 -0.32 12.81
C ILE A 61 3.47 -0.22 12.18
N LYS A 62 3.11 0.99 11.75
CA LYS A 62 1.91 1.27 10.98
C LYS A 62 2.22 1.35 9.48
N ILE A 63 1.40 0.74 8.65
CA ILE A 63 1.56 0.70 7.20
C ILE A 63 0.37 1.40 6.55
N ILE A 64 0.65 2.40 5.71
CA ILE A 64 -0.33 3.01 4.81
C ILE A 64 0.03 2.55 3.40
N THR A 65 -0.88 1.89 2.70
CA THR A 65 -0.60 1.32 1.38
C THR A 65 -1.59 1.75 0.32
N SER A 66 -1.03 2.11 -0.84
CA SER A 66 -1.74 2.33 -2.11
C SER A 66 -1.84 1.05 -2.95
N ASN A 67 -1.25 -0.06 -2.48
CA ASN A 67 -1.28 -1.34 -3.18
C ASN A 67 -2.60 -2.06 -2.89
N TYR A 68 -3.21 -2.61 -3.93
CA TYR A 68 -4.42 -3.42 -3.79
C TYR A 68 -4.12 -4.82 -3.25
N THR A 69 -2.91 -5.34 -3.48
CA THR A 69 -2.56 -6.70 -3.06
C THR A 69 -2.38 -6.80 -1.54
N PRO A 70 -2.91 -7.86 -0.89
CA PRO A 70 -2.80 -8.05 0.55
C PRO A 70 -1.41 -8.55 1.01
N LEU A 71 -0.35 -8.27 0.24
CA LEU A 71 0.99 -8.79 0.54
C LEU A 71 1.55 -8.27 1.86
N CYS A 72 1.24 -7.02 2.25
CA CYS A 72 1.68 -6.49 3.54
C CYS A 72 1.04 -7.21 4.73
N GLU A 73 -0.22 -7.64 4.64
CA GLU A 73 -0.89 -8.44 5.70
C GLU A 73 -0.19 -9.77 5.92
N GLU A 74 0.25 -10.42 4.83
CA GLU A 74 0.85 -11.75 4.87
C GLU A 74 2.34 -11.73 5.19
N LEU A 75 3.07 -10.72 4.71
CA LEU A 75 4.52 -10.75 4.67
C LEU A 75 5.19 -9.79 5.65
N ALA A 76 4.50 -8.74 6.13
CA ALA A 76 5.14 -7.69 6.94
C ALA A 76 5.19 -8.01 8.44
N GLY A 77 4.52 -9.08 8.90
CA GLY A 77 4.50 -9.46 10.32
C GLY A 77 3.93 -8.40 11.26
N VAL A 78 3.10 -7.49 10.72
CA VAL A 78 2.33 -6.49 11.47
C VAL A 78 0.87 -6.90 11.52
N SER A 79 0.16 -6.44 12.54
CA SER A 79 -1.26 -6.75 12.67
C SER A 79 -2.12 -6.02 11.65
N LYS A 80 -3.26 -6.59 11.26
CA LYS A 80 -4.14 -6.04 10.20
C LYS A 80 -4.70 -4.67 10.56
N GLU A 81 -4.94 -4.41 11.85
CA GLU A 81 -5.37 -3.10 12.35
C GLU A 81 -4.29 -2.01 12.23
N ASN A 82 -3.03 -2.39 12.02
CA ASN A 82 -1.92 -1.48 11.74
C ASN A 82 -1.70 -1.27 10.23
N ILE A 83 -2.65 -1.69 9.39
CA ILE A 83 -2.59 -1.52 7.93
C ILE A 83 -3.80 -0.69 7.48
N ALA A 84 -3.53 0.34 6.68
CA ALA A 84 -4.52 1.20 6.03
C ALA A 84 -4.45 1.09 4.50
N TYR A 85 -5.53 0.64 3.86
CA TYR A 85 -5.68 0.50 2.41
C TYR A 85 -6.34 1.74 1.80
N VAL A 86 -5.54 2.78 1.55
CA VAL A 86 -6.06 4.07 1.09
C VAL A 86 -6.55 4.06 -0.36
N HIS A 87 -6.19 3.03 -1.14
CA HIS A 87 -6.71 2.83 -2.51
C HIS A 87 -7.78 1.74 -2.62
N GLY A 88 -8.12 1.08 -1.52
CA GLY A 88 -8.85 -0.17 -1.52
C GLY A 88 -7.94 -1.40 -1.61
N LYS A 89 -8.57 -2.57 -1.65
CA LYS A 89 -7.90 -3.87 -1.51
C LYS A 89 -8.50 -4.87 -2.50
N ILE A 90 -7.68 -5.78 -3.02
CA ILE A 90 -8.15 -6.95 -3.76
C ILE A 90 -9.14 -7.71 -2.89
N GLY A 91 -10.29 -8.05 -3.48
CA GLY A 91 -11.42 -8.63 -2.77
C GLY A 91 -12.45 -7.60 -2.31
N TRP A 92 -12.19 -6.30 -2.48
CA TRP A 92 -13.22 -5.29 -2.29
C TRP A 92 -13.96 -5.04 -3.60
N PHE A 93 -15.29 -5.01 -3.52
CA PHE A 93 -16.17 -4.86 -4.66
C PHE A 93 -17.31 -3.90 -4.33
N GLU A 94 -17.60 -2.97 -5.24
CA GLU A 94 -18.70 -2.03 -5.09
C GLU A 94 -20.00 -2.58 -5.70
N SER A 95 -21.11 -2.45 -4.96
CA SER A 95 -22.46 -2.59 -5.49
C SER A 95 -23.00 -1.22 -5.85
N PRO A 96 -23.31 -0.95 -7.13
CA PRO A 96 -23.91 0.31 -7.56
C PRO A 96 -25.38 0.44 -7.11
N TYR A 97 -26.03 -0.65 -6.70
CA TYR A 97 -27.43 -0.64 -6.28
C TYR A 97 -27.58 -0.24 -4.82
N GLU A 98 -26.70 -0.78 -3.96
CA GLU A 98 -26.71 -0.49 -2.52
C GLU A 98 -25.78 0.66 -2.14
N MET A 99 -24.95 1.13 -3.07
CA MET A 99 -23.92 2.15 -2.81
C MET A 99 -22.98 1.74 -1.68
N LYS A 100 -22.57 0.46 -1.67
CA LYS A 100 -21.74 -0.16 -0.62
C LYS A 100 -20.53 -0.86 -1.21
N VAL A 101 -19.42 -0.91 -0.46
CA VAL A 101 -18.25 -1.73 -0.76
C VAL A 101 -18.24 -2.98 0.12
N TYR A 102 -18.25 -4.13 -0.53
CA TYR A 102 -18.18 -5.44 0.11
C TYR A 102 -16.78 -5.99 0.10
N ASP A 103 -16.36 -6.58 1.21
CA ASP A 103 -15.25 -7.51 1.22
C ASP A 103 -15.77 -8.92 0.92
N ILE A 104 -15.43 -9.46 -0.24
CA ILE A 104 -15.97 -10.76 -0.70
C ILE A 104 -15.51 -11.95 0.14
N PHE A 105 -14.46 -11.77 0.94
CA PHE A 105 -13.92 -12.78 1.84
C PHE A 105 -14.65 -12.83 3.17
N GLU A 106 -15.11 -11.68 3.64
CA GLU A 106 -15.73 -11.52 4.96
C GLU A 106 -17.26 -11.49 4.86
N GLU A 107 -17.80 -11.08 3.71
CA GLU A 107 -19.22 -10.81 3.54
C GLU A 107 -19.89 -11.77 2.53
N LYS A 108 -21.19 -12.01 2.76
CA LYS A 108 -22.06 -12.66 1.79
C LYS A 108 -22.55 -11.61 0.81
N LEU A 109 -22.31 -11.86 -0.47
CA LEU A 109 -22.75 -10.97 -1.55
C LEU A 109 -24.21 -11.28 -1.92
N PRO A 110 -25.07 -10.26 -2.00
CA PRO A 110 -26.33 -10.33 -2.74
C PRO A 110 -26.12 -10.83 -4.19
N ASN A 111 -27.20 -11.27 -4.84
CA ASN A 111 -27.12 -11.70 -6.24
C ASN A 111 -27.30 -10.48 -7.16
N GLU A 112 -26.24 -9.68 -7.27
CA GLU A 112 -26.23 -8.40 -8.00
C GLU A 112 -24.99 -8.27 -8.90
N LEU A 113 -24.87 -7.12 -9.56
CA LEU A 113 -23.70 -6.75 -10.33
C LEU A 113 -22.67 -6.07 -9.42
N TYR A 114 -21.44 -6.56 -9.44
CA TYR A 114 -20.34 -6.01 -8.64
C TYR A 114 -19.19 -5.58 -9.52
N PHE A 115 -18.54 -4.49 -9.14
CA PHE A 115 -17.32 -4.01 -9.79
C PHE A 115 -16.16 -4.08 -8.81
N PRO A 116 -14.94 -4.47 -9.26
CA PRO A 116 -13.76 -4.37 -8.42
C PRO A 116 -13.62 -2.96 -7.87
N TYR A 117 -13.44 -2.83 -6.57
CA TYR A 117 -13.26 -1.55 -5.95
C TYR A 117 -11.85 -1.03 -6.21
N ILE A 118 -11.77 0.08 -6.94
CA ILE A 118 -10.53 0.75 -7.27
C ILE A 118 -10.70 2.23 -6.95
N PHE A 119 -10.00 2.70 -5.93
CA PHE A 119 -10.03 4.12 -5.58
C PHE A 119 -9.09 4.91 -6.49
N ILE A 120 -9.60 5.32 -7.65
CA ILE A 120 -8.87 6.18 -8.61
C ILE A 120 -9.54 7.54 -8.75
N GLN A 121 -8.74 8.55 -9.10
CA GLN A 121 -9.23 9.88 -9.48
C GLN A 121 -9.50 10.04 -10.99
N SER A 122 -10.03 9.02 -11.69
CA SER A 122 -10.35 9.20 -13.12
C SER A 122 -11.69 8.61 -13.56
N GLY A 123 -12.44 9.43 -14.31
CA GLY A 123 -13.64 9.09 -15.11
C GLY A 123 -14.91 8.73 -14.33
N ILE A 124 -14.79 7.86 -13.34
CA ILE A 124 -15.88 7.28 -12.56
C ILE A 124 -15.50 7.45 -11.08
N LYS A 125 -16.37 8.11 -10.32
CA LYS A 125 -16.15 8.24 -8.87
C LYS A 125 -16.43 6.90 -8.21
N PRO A 126 -15.49 6.33 -7.45
CA PRO A 126 -15.75 5.12 -6.68
C PRO A 126 -16.78 5.42 -5.59
N ILE A 127 -17.45 4.37 -5.11
CA ILE A 127 -18.31 4.48 -3.93
C ILE A 127 -17.43 4.75 -2.69
N VAL A 128 -17.58 5.93 -2.09
CA VAL A 128 -16.87 6.29 -0.85
C VAL A 128 -17.86 6.19 0.30
N GLU A 129 -17.83 5.04 0.96
CA GLU A 129 -18.67 4.71 2.12
C GLU A 129 -17.80 4.43 3.37
N GLU A 130 -18.45 4.07 4.47
CA GLU A 130 -17.85 3.75 5.77
C GLU A 130 -16.54 2.95 5.67
N ARG A 131 -16.47 1.88 4.85
CA ARG A 131 -15.25 1.08 4.69
C ARG A 131 -14.05 1.92 4.27
N GLN A 132 -14.17 2.71 3.20
CA GLN A 132 -13.07 3.54 2.72
C GLN A 132 -12.80 4.73 3.65
N ILE A 133 -13.85 5.30 4.24
CA ILE A 133 -13.71 6.37 5.24
C ILE A 133 -12.90 5.86 6.45
N ASN A 134 -13.13 4.63 6.89
CA ASN A 134 -12.39 4.01 7.99
C ASN A 134 -10.91 3.81 7.65
N GLU A 135 -10.56 3.47 6.41
CA GLU A 135 -9.15 3.39 6.00
C GLU A 135 -8.44 4.76 6.01
N PHE A 136 -9.13 5.82 5.58
CA PHE A 136 -8.60 7.18 5.72
C PHE A 136 -8.54 7.63 7.19
N ALA A 137 -9.50 7.22 8.03
CA ALA A 137 -9.45 7.46 9.46
C ALA A 137 -8.25 6.76 10.11
N LYS A 138 -7.96 5.51 9.73
CA LYS A 138 -6.74 4.79 10.14
C LYS A 138 -5.48 5.53 9.70
N MET A 139 -5.40 5.96 8.44
CA MET A 139 -4.27 6.76 7.95
C MET A 139 -4.03 8.00 8.81
N LEU A 140 -5.08 8.76 9.12
CA LEU A 140 -4.98 9.96 9.97
C LEU A 140 -4.51 9.60 11.38
N LYS A 141 -5.07 8.55 11.98
CA LYS A 141 -4.66 8.06 13.31
C LYS A 141 -3.19 7.64 13.32
N PHE A 142 -2.74 6.86 12.34
CA PHE A 142 -1.35 6.41 12.24
C PHE A 142 -0.41 7.62 12.16
N LEU A 143 -0.71 8.60 11.31
CA LEU A 143 0.09 9.82 11.22
C LEU A 143 0.04 10.67 12.51
N GLN A 144 -1.05 10.65 13.27
CA GLN A 144 -1.09 11.32 14.58
C GLN A 144 -0.18 10.64 15.60
N GLU A 145 -0.13 9.31 15.59
CA GLU A 145 0.63 8.48 16.54
C GLU A 145 2.11 8.32 16.16
N SER A 146 2.48 8.43 14.89
CA SER A 146 3.86 8.25 14.42
C SER A 146 4.69 9.53 14.50
N ASP A 147 5.98 9.43 14.83
CA ASP A 147 6.92 10.56 14.83
C ASP A 147 7.54 10.83 13.45
N ARG A 148 7.61 9.79 12.61
CA ARG A 148 8.21 9.82 11.27
C ARG A 148 7.35 9.05 10.27
N LEU A 149 7.28 9.55 9.04
CA LEU A 149 6.72 8.83 7.89
C LEU A 149 7.84 8.50 6.89
N ILE A 150 8.01 7.22 6.55
CA ILE A 150 8.91 6.77 5.48
C ILE A 150 8.07 6.40 4.26
N ILE A 151 8.30 7.06 3.13
CA ILE A 151 7.58 6.83 1.88
C ILE A 151 8.45 5.98 0.94
N VAL A 152 7.94 4.81 0.57
CA VAL A 152 8.61 3.84 -0.31
C VAL A 152 7.69 3.50 -1.48
N GLY A 153 8.17 3.70 -2.71
CA GLY A 153 7.44 3.27 -3.92
C GLY A 153 6.15 4.05 -4.24
N PHE A 154 5.87 5.15 -3.54
CA PHE A 154 4.70 6.00 -3.79
C PHE A 154 5.12 7.32 -4.47
N ASN A 155 4.61 7.58 -5.67
CA ASN A 155 5.12 8.64 -6.55
C ASN A 155 4.60 10.06 -6.20
N LEU A 156 3.68 10.21 -5.23
CA LEU A 156 3.05 11.49 -4.88
C LEU A 156 2.49 12.21 -6.13
N ASN A 157 1.84 11.47 -7.03
CA ASN A 157 1.33 12.02 -8.28
C ASN A 157 0.07 12.91 -8.03
N THR A 158 -0.44 13.55 -9.07
CA THR A 158 -1.61 14.45 -8.96
C THR A 158 -2.94 13.72 -8.75
N ASP A 159 -3.03 12.45 -9.15
CA ASP A 159 -4.23 11.63 -8.99
C ASP A 159 -4.42 11.21 -7.53
N ASP A 160 -3.39 11.38 -6.70
CA ASP A 160 -3.43 11.11 -5.26
C ASP A 160 -3.40 12.40 -4.43
N ASN A 161 -3.86 13.53 -4.99
CA ASN A 161 -3.79 14.84 -4.34
C ASN A 161 -4.46 14.90 -2.95
N HIS A 162 -5.44 14.05 -2.70
CA HIS A 162 -6.10 13.91 -1.40
C HIS A 162 -5.13 13.32 -0.35
N ILE A 163 -4.40 12.24 -0.68
CA ILE A 163 -3.32 11.67 0.13
C ILE A 163 -2.18 12.68 0.28
N ASN A 164 -1.74 13.32 -0.81
CA ASN A 164 -0.68 14.33 -0.78
C ASN A 164 -1.04 15.50 0.16
N GLY A 165 -2.31 15.91 0.19
CA GLY A 165 -2.81 16.93 1.09
C GLY A 165 -2.66 16.55 2.56
N ILE A 166 -2.92 15.28 2.90
CA ILE A 166 -2.75 14.74 4.26
C ILE A 166 -1.26 14.67 4.62
N ILE A 167 -0.41 14.13 3.73
CA ILE A 167 1.04 14.05 3.93
C ILE A 167 1.64 15.46 4.12
N ARG A 168 1.20 16.44 3.32
CA ARG A 168 1.59 17.84 3.50
C ARG A 168 1.24 18.35 4.90
N SER A 169 0.04 18.08 5.39
CA SER A 169 -0.38 18.52 6.73
C SER A 169 0.49 17.89 7.83
N TYR A 170 0.84 16.61 7.71
CA TYR A 170 1.75 15.91 8.62
C TYR A 170 3.15 16.54 8.61
N LEU A 171 3.67 16.84 7.42
CA LEU A 171 5.00 17.42 7.22
C LEU A 171 5.18 18.80 7.91
N ASN A 172 4.10 19.54 8.15
CA ASN A 172 4.17 20.85 8.81
C ASN A 172 4.78 20.79 10.22
N SER A 173 4.67 19.64 10.89
CA SER A 173 5.17 19.47 12.26
C SER A 173 6.06 18.23 12.45
N LYS A 174 6.04 17.28 11.51
CA LYS A 174 6.72 15.99 11.66
C LYS A 174 7.55 15.64 10.43
N GLU A 175 8.50 14.73 10.61
CA GLU A 175 9.47 14.34 9.59
C GLU A 175 8.87 13.37 8.56
N VAL A 176 9.10 13.66 7.28
CA VAL A 176 8.84 12.73 6.18
C VAL A 176 10.15 12.42 5.48
N ILE A 177 10.42 11.14 5.29
CA ILE A 177 11.55 10.64 4.52
C ILE A 177 11.01 10.04 3.23
N TYR A 178 11.36 10.64 2.09
CA TYR A 178 10.99 10.14 0.78
C TYR A 178 12.17 9.38 0.17
N LEU A 179 11.96 8.10 -0.15
CA LEU A 179 12.94 7.27 -0.86
C LEU A 179 12.66 7.31 -2.36
N ASP A 180 13.52 8.00 -3.12
CA ASP A 180 13.42 8.09 -4.58
C ASP A 180 14.23 6.98 -5.24
N TYR A 181 13.51 6.00 -5.80
CA TYR A 181 14.11 4.87 -6.50
C TYR A 181 14.53 5.27 -7.92
N ASP A 182 15.78 4.97 -8.28
CA ASP A 182 16.38 5.25 -9.60
C ASP A 182 16.38 6.73 -10.02
N ASP A 183 16.47 7.64 -9.04
CA ASP A 183 16.64 9.09 -9.26
C ASP A 183 15.58 9.70 -10.20
N THR A 184 14.32 9.31 -10.02
CA THR A 184 13.23 9.73 -10.91
C THR A 184 12.80 11.19 -10.73
N GLY A 185 13.38 11.90 -9.75
CA GLY A 185 13.02 13.27 -9.44
C GLY A 185 14.09 14.08 -8.69
N SER A 186 13.59 15.01 -7.87
CA SER A 186 14.41 15.87 -7.02
C SER A 186 13.57 16.28 -5.80
N LYS A 187 14.22 16.79 -4.75
CA LYS A 187 13.51 17.31 -3.58
C LYS A 187 12.51 18.41 -3.98
N GLU A 188 12.88 19.28 -4.90
CA GLU A 188 12.04 20.37 -5.42
C GLU A 188 10.80 19.81 -6.13
N ARG A 189 10.94 18.72 -6.89
CA ARG A 189 9.81 18.05 -7.56
C ARG A 189 8.85 17.43 -6.54
N ILE A 190 9.37 16.84 -5.46
CA ILE A 190 8.53 16.30 -4.38
C ILE A 190 7.82 17.43 -3.62
N CYS A 191 8.52 18.52 -3.30
CA CYS A 191 7.89 19.72 -2.74
C CYS A 191 6.78 20.25 -3.66
N TYR A 192 7.02 20.35 -4.96
CA TYR A 192 6.03 20.78 -5.94
C TYR A 192 4.78 19.87 -5.95
N ARG A 193 4.97 18.55 -5.95
CA ARG A 193 3.88 17.56 -5.88
C ARG A 193 3.06 17.67 -4.59
N LEU A 194 3.72 17.99 -3.48
CA LEU A 194 3.08 18.28 -2.20
C LEU A 194 2.50 19.72 -2.12
N ARG A 195 2.70 20.55 -3.16
CA ARG A 195 2.32 21.98 -3.21
C ARG A 195 3.01 22.83 -2.13
N LEU A 196 4.30 22.59 -1.94
CA LEU A 196 5.18 23.29 -1.01
C LEU A 196 6.24 24.06 -1.78
N LYS A 197 6.67 25.20 -1.23
CA LYS A 197 7.83 25.93 -1.75
C LYS A 197 9.13 25.23 -1.36
N ASP A 198 9.24 24.87 -0.08
CA ASP A 198 10.32 24.05 0.50
C ASP A 198 9.82 23.44 1.82
N SER A 199 10.56 22.48 2.37
CA SER A 199 10.35 21.94 3.71
C SER A 199 11.67 21.43 4.31
N THR A 200 11.94 21.85 5.55
CA THR A 200 13.04 21.33 6.37
C THR A 200 12.75 19.94 6.92
N ASN A 201 11.47 19.61 7.09
CA ASN A 201 11.02 18.32 7.62
C ASN A 201 10.94 17.23 6.54
N LEU A 202 11.19 17.59 5.27
CA LEU A 202 11.28 16.64 4.17
C LEU A 202 12.74 16.24 3.94
N LYS A 203 13.07 15.01 4.29
CA LYS A 203 14.31 14.34 3.88
C LYS A 203 14.06 13.61 2.56
N TYR A 204 14.89 13.89 1.57
CA TYR A 204 14.84 13.24 0.27
C TYR A 204 16.11 12.39 0.13
N ILE A 205 15.95 11.08 -0.05
CA ILE A 205 17.05 10.13 -0.12
C ILE A 205 16.94 9.36 -1.43
N LYS A 206 18.01 9.39 -2.23
CA LYS A 206 18.10 8.59 -3.44
C LYS A 206 18.44 7.15 -3.08
N ILE A 207 17.70 6.21 -3.65
CA ILE A 207 17.93 4.78 -3.48
C ILE A 207 17.99 4.10 -4.85
N TYR A 208 18.72 3.00 -4.91
CA TYR A 208 18.93 2.18 -6.11
C TYR A 208 18.71 0.71 -5.76
N GLN A 209 18.60 -0.14 -6.76
CA GLN A 209 18.33 -1.58 -6.57
C GLN A 209 19.25 -2.25 -5.53
N ASP A 210 20.53 -1.88 -5.51
CA ASP A 210 21.57 -2.49 -4.69
C ASP A 210 21.61 -1.99 -3.24
N ASN A 211 21.08 -0.79 -2.95
CA ASN A 211 21.15 -0.17 -1.63
C ASN A 211 19.78 0.13 -0.98
N ALA A 212 18.68 0.06 -1.74
CA ALA A 212 17.35 0.47 -1.30
C ALA A 212 16.88 -0.21 -0.02
N VAL A 213 17.11 -1.52 0.04
CA VAL A 213 16.70 -2.39 1.14
C VAL A 213 17.54 -2.10 2.40
N LEU A 214 18.84 -1.87 2.24
CA LEU A 214 19.75 -1.52 3.32
C LEU A 214 19.39 -0.16 3.93
N ILE A 215 19.19 0.86 3.09
CA ILE A 215 18.81 2.20 3.52
C ILE A 215 17.46 2.16 4.26
N PHE A 216 16.49 1.39 3.76
CA PHE A 216 15.21 1.23 4.45
C PHE A 216 15.37 0.58 5.83
N GLU A 217 16.20 -0.47 5.95
CA GLU A 217 16.49 -1.12 7.24
C GLU A 217 17.19 -0.16 8.21
N GLU A 218 18.15 0.63 7.75
CA GLU A 218 18.83 1.64 8.57
C GLU A 218 17.87 2.71 9.10
N LEU A 219 16.92 3.16 8.28
CA LEU A 219 15.93 4.17 8.67
C LEU A 219 14.90 3.67 9.68
N LEU A 220 14.60 2.38 9.66
CA LEU A 220 13.70 1.76 10.65
C LEU A 220 14.35 1.64 12.03
N ASN A 221 15.68 1.53 12.10
CA ASN A 221 16.43 1.38 13.35
C ASN A 221 16.81 2.73 14.01
N GLN A 222 16.40 3.86 13.44
CA GLN A 222 16.68 5.22 13.92
C GLN A 222 15.51 5.81 14.70
#